data_AF-A0A9W8J8G7-F1
#
_entry.id   AF-A0A9W8J8G7-F1
#
_cell.length_a   1.000
_cell.length_b   1.000
_cell.length_c   1.000
_cell.angle_alpha   90.00
_cell.angle_beta   90.00
_cell.angle_gamma   90.00
#
_symmetry.space_group_name_H-M   'P 1'
#
loop_
_entity.id
_entity.type
_entity.pdbx_description
1 polymer ?
#
loop_
_entity_poly.entity_id
_entity_poly.type
_entity_poly.pdbx_seq_one_letter_code
_entity_poly.pdbx_strand_id
1 'polypeptide(L)'
;MRSLFCVTHPDWDTTISEIVEKGGKVGKAWIENKKRSGFAFSAMCWEKSFIPLEIWKAGDANTNIVESVHSNINLEGVRCTLLGGIMKAEIYDWNKMEALKNKEKSGIRLSYQQQHPFENAERMLKCKFAVHHQQIMAADMKIVAAEDKILKAEEEVRKRQKKLDNLLAQPQSSHLTRDSAKFSQKVNTSRKSPSTAKRKLQENIRRAQSLSPGSGKVKVGSHQSHT
;
A
#
# COMPACT_ATOMS: atom_id res chain seq x y z
N MET A 1 -23.43 20.88 -26.24
CA MET A 1 -24.76 20.33 -25.93
C MET A 1 -25.10 20.76 -24.52
N ARG A 2 -26.16 21.54 -24.32
CA ARG A 2 -26.63 21.87 -22.96
C ARG A 2 -27.23 20.60 -22.38
N SER A 3 -26.86 20.27 -21.16
CA SER A 3 -27.33 19.06 -20.50
C SER A 3 -28.85 19.16 -20.27
N LEU A 4 -29.57 18.04 -20.38
CA LEU A 4 -31.04 17.98 -20.23
C LEU A 4 -31.51 18.16 -18.77
N PHE A 5 -30.61 18.57 -17.88
CA PHE A 5 -30.86 18.67 -16.44
C PHE A 5 -31.48 20.03 -16.12
N CYS A 6 -32.61 20.01 -15.44
CA CYS A 6 -33.28 21.19 -14.91
C CYS A 6 -33.57 21.02 -13.41
N VAL A 7 -33.61 22.14 -12.69
CA VAL A 7 -34.00 22.15 -11.28
C VAL A 7 -35.51 22.09 -11.16
N THR A 8 -36.19 22.99 -11.87
CA THR A 8 -37.63 23.01 -12.03
C THR A 8 -37.94 23.11 -13.52
N HIS A 9 -39.05 22.49 -13.94
CA HIS A 9 -39.52 22.59 -15.31
C HIS A 9 -40.86 23.31 -15.31
N PRO A 10 -41.03 24.43 -16.04
CA PRO A 10 -42.25 25.23 -16.01
C PRO A 10 -43.52 24.42 -16.30
N ASP A 11 -43.51 23.64 -17.39
CA ASP A 11 -44.68 22.86 -17.84
C ASP A 11 -44.29 21.44 -18.24
N TRP A 12 -44.00 20.61 -17.22
CA TRP A 12 -43.50 19.25 -17.41
C TRP A 12 -44.49 18.35 -18.17
N ASP A 13 -45.76 18.36 -17.74
CA ASP A 13 -46.78 17.45 -18.29
C ASP A 13 -47.20 17.86 -19.71
N THR A 14 -47.22 19.17 -20.00
CA THR A 14 -47.41 19.70 -21.35
C THR A 14 -46.29 19.26 -22.27
N THR A 15 -45.04 19.35 -21.81
CA THR A 15 -43.86 18.94 -22.61
C THR A 15 -43.88 17.44 -22.91
N ILE A 16 -44.26 16.59 -21.94
CA ILE A 16 -44.44 15.15 -22.19
C ILE A 16 -45.53 14.92 -23.25
N SER A 17 -46.65 15.64 -23.16
CA SER A 17 -47.77 15.50 -24.08
C SER A 17 -47.37 15.92 -25.50
N GLU A 18 -46.63 17.03 -25.63
CA GLU A 18 -46.10 17.49 -26.92
C GLU A 18 -45.11 16.49 -27.54
N ILE A 19 -44.26 15.84 -26.74
CA ILE A 19 -43.33 14.79 -27.23
C ILE A 19 -44.11 13.59 -27.77
N VAL A 20 -45.20 13.22 -27.11
CA VAL A 20 -46.08 12.12 -27.56
C VAL A 20 -46.80 12.51 -28.85
N GLU A 21 -47.31 13.73 -28.93
CA GLU A 21 -48.09 14.22 -30.08
C GLU A 21 -47.20 14.46 -31.30
N LYS A 22 -46.12 15.24 -31.17
CA LYS A 22 -45.21 15.59 -32.27
C LYS A 22 -44.27 14.44 -32.64
N GLY A 23 -43.89 13.60 -31.67
CA GLY A 23 -42.99 12.46 -31.88
C GLY A 23 -43.67 11.18 -32.36
N GLY A 24 -45.01 11.15 -32.41
CA GLY A 24 -45.80 10.01 -32.85
C GLY A 24 -45.45 8.71 -32.12
N LYS A 25 -45.37 7.59 -32.86
CA LYS A 25 -45.08 6.27 -32.28
C LYS A 25 -43.73 6.22 -31.55
N VAL A 26 -42.71 6.91 -32.09
CA VAL A 26 -41.35 6.93 -31.52
C VAL A 26 -41.33 7.75 -30.22
N GLY A 27 -41.96 8.92 -30.22
CA GLY A 27 -42.09 9.76 -29.03
C GLY A 27 -42.85 9.06 -27.90
N LYS A 28 -43.98 8.41 -28.23
CA LYS A 28 -44.74 7.61 -27.27
C LYS A 28 -43.91 6.46 -26.68
N ALA A 29 -43.25 5.67 -27.53
CA ALA A 29 -42.42 4.56 -27.07
C ALA A 29 -41.23 5.05 -26.22
N TRP A 30 -40.65 6.20 -26.55
CA TRP A 30 -39.60 6.82 -25.75
C TRP A 30 -40.12 7.23 -24.37
N ILE A 31 -41.25 7.93 -24.28
CA ILE A 31 -41.85 8.32 -22.99
C ILE A 31 -42.22 7.10 -22.16
N GLU A 32 -42.84 6.06 -22.75
CA GLU A 32 -43.16 4.82 -22.05
C GLU A 32 -41.90 4.12 -21.53
N ASN A 33 -40.82 4.10 -22.30
CA ASN A 33 -39.53 3.58 -21.85
C ASN A 33 -39.00 4.38 -20.66
N LYS A 34 -39.04 5.72 -20.72
CA LYS A 34 -38.61 6.59 -19.61
C LYS A 34 -39.50 6.41 -18.36
N LYS A 35 -40.82 6.27 -18.51
CA LYS A 35 -41.74 5.93 -17.42
C LYS A 35 -41.41 4.56 -16.81
N ARG A 36 -41.22 3.53 -17.65
CA ARG A 36 -40.89 2.15 -17.24
C ARG A 36 -39.55 2.08 -16.49
N SER A 37 -38.59 2.91 -16.89
CA SER A 37 -37.31 3.00 -16.19
C SER A 37 -37.48 3.45 -14.73
N GLY A 38 -38.50 4.28 -14.45
CA GLY A 38 -38.80 4.80 -13.11
C GLY A 38 -37.82 5.86 -12.60
N PHE A 39 -36.63 5.98 -13.18
CA PHE A 39 -35.58 6.89 -12.72
C PHE A 39 -35.29 8.04 -13.70
N ALA A 40 -35.55 7.86 -15.00
CA ALA A 40 -35.03 8.79 -16.01
C ALA A 40 -35.60 10.21 -15.86
N PHE A 41 -36.86 10.36 -15.47
CA PHE A 41 -37.47 11.67 -15.26
C PHE A 41 -36.97 12.36 -13.98
N SER A 42 -36.85 11.61 -12.89
CA SER A 42 -36.21 12.06 -11.65
C SER A 42 -34.73 12.40 -11.84
N ALA A 43 -34.06 11.82 -12.83
CA ALA A 43 -32.69 12.18 -13.19
C ALA A 43 -32.60 13.42 -14.10
N MET A 44 -33.64 13.75 -14.88
CA MET A 44 -33.66 14.93 -15.74
C MET A 44 -34.18 16.19 -15.03
N CYS A 45 -35.06 16.04 -14.04
CA CYS A 45 -35.63 17.17 -13.29
C CYS A 45 -35.55 16.92 -11.78
N TRP A 46 -34.91 17.84 -11.07
CA TRP A 46 -34.77 17.75 -9.60
C TRP A 46 -36.11 17.70 -8.88
N GLU A 47 -37.09 18.49 -9.33
CA GLU A 47 -38.44 18.53 -8.75
C GLU A 47 -39.15 17.17 -8.79
N LYS A 48 -38.76 16.29 -9.71
CA LYS A 48 -39.26 14.90 -9.80
C LYS A 48 -38.36 13.90 -9.06
N SER A 49 -37.27 14.36 -8.45
CA SER A 49 -36.30 13.57 -7.71
C SER A 49 -36.53 13.67 -6.20
N PHE A 50 -36.07 12.67 -5.45
CA PHE A 50 -36.00 12.71 -3.98
C PHE A 50 -34.62 13.14 -3.46
N ILE A 51 -33.76 13.65 -4.34
CA ILE A 51 -32.38 14.04 -4.00
C ILE A 51 -32.41 15.44 -3.38
N PRO A 52 -31.74 15.70 -2.24
CA PRO A 52 -31.61 17.06 -1.69
C PRO A 52 -31.01 18.05 -2.70
N LEU A 53 -31.51 19.30 -2.73
CA LEU A 53 -31.14 20.31 -3.72
C LEU A 53 -29.64 20.65 -3.67
N GLU A 54 -29.06 20.66 -2.47
CA GLU A 54 -27.65 20.92 -2.24
C GLU A 54 -26.79 19.86 -2.91
N ILE A 55 -27.21 18.60 -2.85
CA ILE A 55 -26.53 17.47 -3.48
C ILE A 55 -26.71 17.52 -5.00
N TRP A 56 -27.93 17.83 -5.46
CA TRP A 56 -28.23 17.96 -6.89
C TRP A 56 -27.40 19.05 -7.57
N LYS A 57 -27.14 20.16 -6.86
CA LYS A 57 -26.34 21.29 -7.36
C LYS A 57 -24.83 21.12 -7.15
N ALA A 58 -24.39 20.13 -6.38
CA ALA A 58 -22.97 19.94 -6.06
C ALA A 58 -22.13 19.44 -7.25
N GLY A 59 -22.77 19.00 -8.34
CA GLY A 59 -22.10 18.49 -9.53
C GLY A 59 -22.00 19.53 -10.66
N ASP A 60 -20.85 19.58 -11.33
CA ASP A 60 -20.70 20.33 -12.58
C ASP A 60 -21.61 19.71 -13.66
N ALA A 61 -22.55 20.51 -14.18
CA ALA A 61 -23.62 20.10 -15.10
C ALA A 61 -23.14 19.48 -16.44
N ASN A 62 -21.84 19.51 -16.70
CA ASN A 62 -21.20 19.03 -17.93
C ASN A 62 -20.54 17.65 -17.81
N THR A 63 -20.56 17.01 -16.64
CA THR A 63 -19.86 15.72 -16.47
C THR A 63 -20.86 14.56 -16.45
N ASN A 64 -20.63 13.53 -17.28
CA ASN A 64 -21.34 12.24 -17.24
C ASN A 64 -21.34 11.59 -15.83
N ILE A 65 -20.44 12.06 -14.96
CA ILE A 65 -20.33 11.64 -13.56
C ILE A 65 -21.59 12.03 -12.78
N VAL A 66 -22.17 13.21 -13.02
CA VAL A 66 -23.40 13.64 -12.33
C VAL A 66 -24.59 12.76 -12.70
N GLU A 67 -24.73 12.39 -13.97
CA GLU A 67 -25.78 11.48 -14.41
C GLU A 67 -25.64 10.08 -13.76
N SER A 68 -24.42 9.56 -13.69
CA SER A 68 -24.18 8.25 -13.05
C SER A 68 -24.36 8.31 -11.53
N VAL A 69 -23.97 9.41 -10.87
CA VAL A 69 -24.19 9.62 -9.42
C VAL A 69 -25.67 9.76 -9.11
N HIS A 70 -26.43 10.56 -9.88
CA HIS A 70 -27.88 10.70 -9.70
C HIS A 70 -28.62 9.39 -9.99
N SER A 71 -28.16 8.62 -11.00
CA SER A 71 -28.67 7.27 -11.28
C SER A 71 -28.42 6.33 -10.09
N ASN A 72 -27.20 6.33 -9.54
CA ASN A 72 -26.83 5.49 -8.40
C ASN A 72 -27.64 5.85 -7.14
N ILE A 73 -27.77 7.13 -6.81
CA ILE A 73 -28.54 7.60 -5.65
C ILE A 73 -30.02 7.22 -5.77
N ASN A 74 -30.62 7.39 -6.96
CA ASN A 74 -32.02 7.02 -7.18
C ASN A 74 -32.23 5.50 -7.17
N LEU A 75 -31.28 4.71 -7.67
CA LEU A 75 -31.33 3.23 -7.58
C LEU A 75 -31.19 2.76 -6.13
N GLU A 76 -30.37 3.43 -5.33
CA GLU A 76 -30.19 3.17 -3.90
C GLU A 76 -31.42 3.55 -3.07
N GLY A 77 -32.17 4.59 -3.47
CA GLY A 77 -33.35 5.03 -2.73
C GLY A 77 -34.67 4.34 -3.10
N VAL A 78 -34.89 4.03 -4.39
CA VAL A 78 -36.25 3.70 -4.90
C VAL A 78 -36.45 2.21 -5.16
N ARG A 79 -35.38 1.44 -5.43
CA ARG A 79 -35.47 0.00 -5.74
C ARG A 79 -34.47 -0.85 -4.95
N CYS A 80 -33.89 -0.30 -3.89
CA CYS A 80 -33.07 -1.09 -3.00
C CYS A 80 -33.99 -2.02 -2.21
N THR A 81 -34.01 -3.30 -2.58
CA THR A 81 -34.64 -4.32 -1.74
C THR A 81 -33.93 -4.32 -0.38
N LEU A 82 -34.64 -4.69 0.68
CA LEU A 82 -34.04 -4.79 2.01
C LEU A 82 -32.73 -5.62 1.98
N LEU A 83 -32.74 -6.71 1.22
CA LEU A 83 -31.56 -7.55 0.98
C LEU A 83 -30.42 -6.79 0.27
N GLY A 84 -30.73 -6.04 -0.78
CA GLY A 84 -29.74 -5.22 -1.48
C GLY A 84 -29.13 -4.13 -0.59
N GLY A 85 -29.92 -3.57 0.32
CA GLY A 85 -29.48 -2.61 1.31
C GLY A 85 -28.51 -3.23 2.32
N ILE A 86 -28.85 -4.41 2.85
CA ILE A 86 -28.00 -5.18 3.78
C ILE A 86 -26.67 -5.54 3.10
N MET A 87 -26.71 -6.09 1.88
CA MET A 87 -25.48 -6.46 1.16
C MET A 87 -24.57 -5.25 0.88
N LYS A 88 -25.15 -4.10 0.51
CA LYS A 88 -24.36 -2.88 0.32
C LYS A 88 -23.78 -2.34 1.63
N ALA A 89 -24.55 -2.39 2.72
CA ALA A 89 -24.06 -2.00 4.04
C ALA A 89 -22.88 -2.88 4.48
N GLU A 90 -22.98 -4.20 4.26
CA GLU A 90 -21.90 -5.15 4.54
C GLU A 90 -20.64 -4.83 3.72
N ILE A 91 -20.78 -4.58 2.42
CA ILE A 91 -19.64 -4.18 1.56
C ILE A 91 -19.02 -2.86 2.03
N TYR A 92 -19.86 -1.88 2.41
CA TYR A 92 -19.37 -0.62 2.93
C TYR A 92 -18.58 -0.80 4.23
N ASP A 93 -19.10 -1.58 5.17
CA ASP A 93 -18.44 -1.87 6.43
C ASP A 93 -17.14 -2.65 6.22
N TRP A 94 -17.13 -3.63 5.32
CA TRP A 94 -15.92 -4.35 4.93
C TRP A 94 -14.85 -3.39 4.40
N ASN A 95 -15.21 -2.53 3.45
CA ASN A 95 -14.29 -1.55 2.86
C ASN A 95 -13.80 -0.54 3.91
N LYS A 96 -14.66 -0.14 4.84
CA LYS A 96 -14.30 0.76 5.95
C LYS A 96 -13.31 0.09 6.91
N MET A 97 -13.55 -1.16 7.28
CA MET A 97 -12.64 -1.93 8.13
C MET A 97 -11.28 -2.12 7.46
N GLU A 98 -11.26 -2.43 6.16
CA GLU A 98 -10.02 -2.58 5.40
C GLU A 98 -9.27 -1.25 5.26
N ALA A 99 -9.99 -0.14 5.04
CA ALA A 99 -9.39 1.20 5.05
C ALA A 99 -8.77 1.55 6.41
N LEU A 100 -9.42 1.20 7.52
CA LEU A 100 -8.89 1.41 8.87
C LEU A 100 -7.63 0.56 9.13
N LYS A 101 -7.63 -0.71 8.75
CA LYS A 101 -6.43 -1.58 8.83
C LYS A 101 -5.28 -1.01 8.01
N ASN A 102 -5.56 -0.52 6.80
CA ASN A 102 -4.57 0.11 5.95
C ASN A 102 -4.04 1.42 6.56
N LYS A 103 -4.91 2.24 7.16
CA LYS A 103 -4.51 3.44 7.93
C LYS A 103 -3.63 3.06 9.11
N GLU A 104 -3.96 2.01 9.84
CA GLU A 104 -3.16 1.55 10.98
C GLU A 104 -1.77 1.09 10.53
N LYS A 105 -1.70 0.24 9.49
CA LYS A 105 -0.47 -0.38 9.00
C LYS A 105 0.46 0.61 8.30
N SER A 106 -0.09 1.46 7.43
CA SER A 106 0.69 2.31 6.51
C SER A 106 0.59 3.80 6.81
N GLY A 107 -0.41 4.23 7.59
CA GLY A 107 -0.73 5.64 7.79
C GLY A 107 -1.34 6.33 6.57
N ILE A 108 -1.64 5.58 5.49
CA ILE A 108 -2.31 6.09 4.29
C ILE A 108 -3.78 6.36 4.63
N ARG A 109 -4.30 7.52 4.19
CA ARG A 109 -5.66 7.99 4.48
C ARG A 109 -6.47 8.18 3.20
N LEU A 110 -7.78 8.20 3.35
CA LEU A 110 -8.71 8.63 2.31
C LEU A 110 -8.59 10.15 2.11
N SER A 111 -8.66 10.63 0.87
CA SER A 111 -8.39 12.04 0.53
C SER A 111 -9.33 13.06 1.18
N TYR A 112 -10.50 12.62 1.64
CA TYR A 112 -11.57 13.48 2.15
C TYR A 112 -11.49 13.81 3.65
N GLN A 113 -10.52 13.26 4.39
CA GLN A 113 -10.36 13.58 5.82
C GLN A 113 -9.46 14.81 6.01
N GLN A 114 -9.98 15.81 6.74
CA GLN A 114 -9.20 16.98 7.14
C GLN A 114 -7.99 16.56 7.97
N GLN A 115 -6.84 17.19 7.72
CA GLN A 115 -5.58 16.82 8.36
C GLN A 115 -5.50 17.40 9.76
N HIS A 116 -5.50 16.55 10.79
CA HIS A 116 -5.06 16.97 12.12
C HIS A 116 -3.52 16.83 12.25
N PRO A 117 -2.79 17.84 12.78
CA PRO A 117 -1.33 17.80 12.92
C PRO A 117 -0.80 16.56 13.67
N PHE A 118 -1.53 16.10 14.68
CA PHE A 118 -1.22 14.89 15.45
C PHE A 118 -1.12 13.65 14.57
N GLU A 119 -2.10 13.46 13.68
CA GLU A 119 -2.12 12.27 12.83
C GLU A 119 -0.96 12.29 11.81
N ASN A 120 -0.47 13.48 11.42
CA ASN A 120 0.69 13.60 10.54
C ASN A 120 1.97 13.19 11.27
N ALA A 121 2.13 13.59 12.53
CA ALA A 121 3.22 13.13 13.38
C ALA A 121 3.19 11.60 13.54
N GLU A 122 2.02 11.02 13.78
CA GLU A 122 1.84 9.56 13.88
C GLU A 122 2.25 8.84 12.60
N ARG A 123 1.78 9.31 11.43
CA ARG A 123 2.18 8.75 10.12
C ARG A 123 3.69 8.82 9.94
N MET A 124 4.32 9.95 10.23
CA MET A 124 5.77 10.10 10.12
C MET A 124 6.51 9.12 11.03
N LEU A 125 6.04 8.92 12.26
CA LEU A 125 6.62 7.93 13.18
C LEU A 125 6.50 6.51 12.62
N LYS A 126 5.34 6.12 12.10
CA LYS A 126 5.14 4.81 11.45
C LYS A 126 6.05 4.62 10.25
N CYS A 127 6.16 5.62 9.38
CA CYS A 127 7.07 5.57 8.23
C CYS A 127 8.55 5.45 8.67
N LYS A 128 8.97 6.23 9.68
CA LYS A 128 10.33 6.14 10.24
C LYS A 128 10.60 4.75 10.82
N PHE A 129 9.65 4.22 11.58
CA PHE A 129 9.74 2.87 12.15
C PHE A 129 9.84 1.80 11.06
N ALA A 130 9.01 1.86 10.03
CA ALA A 130 9.03 0.89 8.93
C ALA A 130 10.38 0.90 8.18
N VAL A 131 10.91 2.09 7.86
CA VAL A 131 12.23 2.23 7.22
C VAL A 131 13.34 1.71 8.14
N HIS A 132 13.29 2.06 9.42
CA HIS A 132 14.27 1.58 10.41
C HIS A 132 14.24 0.06 10.56
N HIS A 133 13.05 -0.53 10.66
CA HIS A 133 12.86 -1.97 10.71
C HIS A 133 13.44 -2.67 9.47
N GLN A 134 13.20 -2.12 8.27
CA GLN A 134 13.82 -2.64 7.04
C GLN A 134 15.35 -2.57 7.06
N GLN A 135 15.92 -1.48 7.60
CA GLN A 135 17.37 -1.34 7.75
C GLN A 135 17.96 -2.38 8.72
N ILE A 136 17.28 -2.64 9.84
CA ILE A 136 17.67 -3.71 10.78
C ILE A 136 17.63 -5.07 10.09
N MET A 137 16.52 -5.42 9.44
CA MET A 137 16.39 -6.69 8.73
C MET A 137 17.48 -6.88 7.67
N ALA A 138 17.80 -5.83 6.91
CA ALA A 138 18.87 -5.86 5.93
C ALA A 138 20.27 -6.01 6.57
N ALA A 139 20.49 -5.47 7.77
CA ALA A 139 21.71 -5.65 8.53
C ALA A 139 21.82 -7.09 9.06
N ASP A 140 20.74 -7.64 9.61
CA ASP A 140 20.67 -9.03 10.10
C ASP A 140 20.97 -10.03 8.98
N MET A 141 20.38 -9.83 7.79
CA MET A 141 20.69 -10.67 6.62
C MET A 141 22.19 -10.65 6.26
N LYS A 142 22.87 -9.51 6.41
CA LYS A 142 24.32 -9.40 6.14
C LYS A 142 25.16 -10.10 7.22
N ILE A 143 24.69 -10.12 8.47
CA ILE A 143 25.31 -10.85 9.57
C ILE A 143 25.21 -12.35 9.30
N VAL A 144 24.00 -12.86 9.05
CA VAL A 144 23.77 -14.28 8.74
C VAL A 144 24.60 -14.72 7.53
N ALA A 145 24.61 -13.93 6.45
CA ALA A 145 25.44 -14.25 5.28
C ALA A 145 26.95 -14.22 5.54
N ALA A 146 27.42 -13.46 6.53
CA ALA A 146 28.82 -13.44 6.93
C ALA A 146 29.18 -14.64 7.83
N GLU A 147 28.29 -15.03 8.74
CA GLU A 147 28.42 -16.25 9.56
C GLU A 147 28.50 -17.49 8.68
N ASP A 148 27.63 -17.59 7.68
CA ASP A 148 27.59 -18.71 6.76
C ASP A 148 28.91 -18.86 5.95
N LYS A 149 29.55 -17.72 5.61
CA LYS A 149 30.86 -17.68 4.97
C LYS A 149 31.99 -18.11 5.91
N ILE A 150 31.89 -17.77 7.20
CA ILE A 150 32.87 -18.20 8.21
C ILE A 150 32.80 -19.71 8.38
N LEU A 151 31.60 -20.27 8.53
CA LEU A 151 31.40 -21.71 8.67
C LEU A 151 32.01 -22.49 7.48
N LYS A 152 31.71 -22.05 6.26
CA LYS A 152 32.29 -22.64 5.03
C LYS A 152 33.82 -22.53 5.00
N ALA A 153 34.37 -21.37 5.36
CA ALA A 153 35.83 -21.17 5.39
C ALA A 153 36.53 -22.02 6.46
N GLU A 154 35.91 -22.18 7.64
CA GLU A 154 36.43 -23.02 8.71
C GLU A 154 36.38 -24.50 8.35
N GLU A 155 35.32 -24.95 7.68
CA GLU A 155 35.22 -26.31 7.19
C GLU A 155 36.32 -26.64 6.15
N GLU A 156 36.60 -25.72 5.23
CA GLU A 156 37.67 -25.85 4.26
C GLU A 156 39.06 -25.91 4.92
N VAL A 157 39.31 -25.06 5.91
CA VAL A 157 40.55 -25.11 6.70
C VAL A 157 40.67 -26.45 7.42
N ARG A 158 39.59 -26.94 8.04
CA ARG A 158 39.56 -28.24 8.73
C ARG A 158 39.83 -29.41 7.78
N LYS A 159 39.22 -29.42 6.59
CA LYS A 159 39.49 -30.45 5.56
C LYS A 159 40.95 -30.44 5.13
N ARG A 160 41.53 -29.26 4.90
CA ARG A 160 42.94 -29.11 4.53
C ARG A 160 43.88 -29.51 5.67
N GLN A 161 43.55 -29.18 6.92
CA GLN A 161 44.33 -29.58 8.08
C GLN A 161 44.39 -31.10 8.21
N LYS A 162 43.25 -31.79 8.14
CA LYS A 162 43.20 -33.27 8.15
C LYS A 162 44.05 -33.88 7.04
N LYS A 163 44.03 -33.29 5.83
CA LYS A 163 44.85 -33.77 4.71
C LYS A 163 46.35 -33.56 4.96
N LEU A 164 46.75 -32.47 5.60
CA LEU A 164 48.13 -32.23 6.01
C LEU A 164 48.57 -33.25 7.07
N ASP A 165 47.75 -33.46 8.10
CA ASP A 165 48.05 -34.40 9.19
C ASP A 165 48.22 -35.83 8.66
N ASN A 166 47.37 -36.25 7.71
CA ASN A 166 47.49 -37.54 7.03
C ASN A 166 48.78 -37.67 6.20
N LEU A 167 49.26 -36.59 5.57
CA LEU A 167 50.51 -36.58 4.82
C LEU A 167 51.74 -36.63 5.74
N LEU A 168 51.64 -36.03 6.93
CA LEU A 168 52.72 -36.05 7.93
C LEU A 168 52.81 -37.39 8.67
N ALA A 169 51.72 -38.15 8.76
CA ALA A 169 51.67 -39.46 9.39
C ALA A 169 52.25 -40.62 8.53
N GLN A 170 52.55 -40.37 7.24
CA GLN A 170 53.17 -41.39 6.37
C GLN A 170 54.69 -41.53 6.63
N PRO A 171 55.26 -42.75 6.68
CA PRO A 171 56.68 -42.97 6.95
C PRO A 171 57.57 -42.39 5.84
N GLN A 172 58.71 -41.84 6.27
CA GLN A 172 59.49 -40.85 5.53
C GLN A 172 60.10 -41.35 4.21
N SER A 173 59.71 -40.67 3.12
CA SER A 173 60.40 -40.65 1.83
C SER A 173 60.83 -39.20 1.58
N SER A 174 62.04 -38.98 1.06
CA SER A 174 62.61 -37.65 0.80
C SER A 174 61.79 -36.79 -0.18
N HIS A 175 60.88 -37.40 -0.94
CA HIS A 175 59.90 -36.70 -1.80
C HIS A 175 58.72 -36.11 -1.01
N LEU A 176 58.37 -36.65 0.16
CA LEU A 176 57.21 -36.21 0.97
C LEU A 176 57.46 -34.87 1.67
N THR A 177 58.72 -34.50 1.93
CA THR A 177 59.08 -33.28 2.67
C THR A 177 58.86 -31.99 1.86
N ARG A 178 59.03 -32.03 0.54
CA ARG A 178 58.79 -30.89 -0.35
C ARG A 178 57.31 -30.64 -0.57
N ASP A 179 56.51 -31.71 -0.65
CA ASP A 179 55.07 -31.62 -0.84
C ASP A 179 54.34 -31.24 0.46
N SER A 180 54.80 -31.72 1.62
CA SER A 180 54.26 -31.29 2.92
C SER A 180 54.54 -29.80 3.18
N ALA A 181 55.72 -29.27 2.83
CA ALA A 181 56.05 -27.84 2.97
C ALA A 181 55.14 -26.94 2.09
N LYS A 182 54.93 -27.32 0.83
CA LYS A 182 53.99 -26.63 -0.08
C LYS A 182 52.55 -26.69 0.44
N PHE A 183 52.16 -27.81 1.02
CA PHE A 183 50.81 -28.00 1.56
C PHE A 183 50.59 -27.19 2.85
N SER A 184 51.58 -27.14 3.74
CA SER A 184 51.59 -26.27 4.93
C SER A 184 51.47 -24.79 4.56
N GLN A 185 52.15 -24.34 3.50
CA GLN A 185 52.01 -22.97 3.00
C GLN A 185 50.58 -22.69 2.49
N LYS A 186 49.94 -23.66 1.80
CA LYS A 186 48.53 -23.57 1.37
C LYS A 186 47.54 -23.59 2.53
N VAL A 187 47.81 -24.34 3.60
CA VAL A 187 46.98 -24.30 4.83
C VAL A 187 47.07 -22.93 5.49
N ASN A 188 48.28 -22.36 5.58
CA ASN A 188 48.49 -21.03 6.16
C ASN A 188 47.83 -19.91 5.35
N THR A 189 47.86 -19.97 4.01
CA THR A 189 47.09 -19.02 3.18
C THR A 189 45.58 -19.23 3.34
N SER A 190 45.12 -20.48 3.46
CA SER A 190 43.72 -20.80 3.69
C SER A 190 43.20 -20.30 5.05
N ARG A 191 44.04 -20.25 6.09
CA ARG A 191 43.70 -19.69 7.41
C ARG A 191 43.50 -18.17 7.40
N LYS A 192 43.98 -17.46 6.37
CA LYS A 192 43.73 -16.02 6.20
C LYS A 192 42.30 -15.70 5.72
N SER A 193 41.60 -16.66 5.10
CA SER A 193 40.23 -16.44 4.63
C SER A 193 39.20 -16.36 5.78
N PRO A 194 39.18 -17.26 6.81
CA PRO A 194 38.25 -17.12 7.92
C PRO A 194 38.57 -15.90 8.80
N SER A 195 39.84 -15.51 8.96
CA SER A 195 40.18 -14.30 9.72
C SER A 195 39.68 -13.03 9.03
N THR A 196 39.79 -12.96 7.70
CA THR A 196 39.23 -11.86 6.91
C THR A 196 37.69 -11.83 6.97
N ALA A 197 37.05 -13.00 6.93
CA ALA A 197 35.60 -13.12 7.05
C ALA A 197 35.09 -12.71 8.45
N LYS A 198 35.80 -13.12 9.53
CA LYS A 198 35.54 -12.68 10.91
C LYS A 198 35.67 -11.16 11.06
N ARG A 199 36.65 -10.54 10.40
CA ARG A 199 36.80 -9.08 10.39
C ARG A 199 35.59 -8.39 9.74
N LYS A 200 35.09 -8.93 8.63
CA LYS A 200 33.87 -8.42 7.96
C LYS A 200 32.62 -8.62 8.82
N LEU A 201 32.50 -9.73 9.54
CA LEU A 201 31.41 -9.95 10.50
C LEU A 201 31.43 -8.89 11.62
N GLN A 202 32.60 -8.65 12.23
CA GLN A 202 32.74 -7.61 13.25
C GLN A 202 32.39 -6.21 12.72
N GLU A 203 32.78 -5.90 11.49
CA GLU A 203 32.40 -4.65 10.85
C GLU A 203 30.89 -4.52 10.64
N ASN A 204 30.23 -5.60 10.19
CA ASN A 204 28.77 -5.63 10.02
C ASN A 204 28.04 -5.50 11.36
N ILE A 205 28.52 -6.16 12.42
CA ILE A 205 27.96 -6.04 13.78
C ILE A 205 28.09 -4.60 14.28
N ARG A 206 29.24 -3.95 14.10
CA ARG A 206 29.42 -2.54 14.48
C ARG A 206 28.47 -1.61 13.72
N ARG A 207 28.29 -1.84 12.41
CA ARG A 207 27.33 -1.08 11.59
C ARG A 207 25.89 -1.32 12.05
N ALA A 208 25.53 -2.55 12.39
CA ALA A 208 24.20 -2.88 12.92
C ALA A 208 23.95 -2.19 14.28
N GLN A 209 24.95 -2.19 15.17
CA GLN A 209 24.87 -1.50 16.47
C GLN A 209 24.72 0.03 16.32
N SER A 210 25.30 0.61 15.27
CA SER A 210 25.13 2.04 14.97
C SER A 210 23.74 2.41 14.44
N LEU A 211 22.91 1.42 14.05
CA LEU A 211 21.51 1.62 13.68
C LEU A 211 20.59 1.70 14.92
N SER A 212 21.14 1.69 16.15
CA SER A 212 20.40 1.88 17.40
C SER A 212 19.50 3.13 17.34
N PRO A 213 18.29 3.13 17.96
CA PRO A 213 17.37 4.24 17.87
C PRO A 213 18.06 5.46 18.48
N GLY A 214 18.42 6.43 17.64
CA GLY A 214 18.94 7.71 18.12
C GLY A 214 17.98 8.26 19.15
N SER A 215 18.49 8.50 20.37
CA SER A 215 17.82 9.23 21.42
C SER A 215 17.19 10.48 20.81
N GLY A 216 15.87 10.45 20.63
CA GLY A 216 15.12 11.57 20.12
C GLY A 216 15.13 12.66 21.17
N LYS A 217 16.11 13.56 21.11
CA LYS A 217 15.98 14.88 21.74
C LYS A 217 14.85 15.60 21.03
N VAL A 218 13.64 15.45 21.55
CA VAL A 218 12.52 16.32 21.24
C VAL A 218 12.93 17.71 21.72
N LYS A 219 13.35 18.59 20.81
CA LYS A 219 13.41 20.03 21.10
C LYS A 219 11.96 20.48 21.26
N VAL A 220 11.50 20.54 22.49
CA VAL A 220 10.26 21.25 22.85
C VAL A 220 10.55 22.73 22.58
N GLY A 221 10.10 23.21 21.42
CA GLY A 221 10.11 24.63 21.11
C GLY A 221 9.12 25.32 22.04
N SER A 222 9.64 26.13 22.96
CA SER A 222 8.85 27.04 23.77
C SER A 222 8.18 28.07 22.86
N HIS A 223 6.89 27.89 22.57
CA HIS A 223 6.08 28.98 22.03
C HIS A 223 5.87 30.00 23.14
N GLN A 224 6.62 31.10 23.07
CA GLN A 224 6.28 32.33 23.78
C GLN A 224 5.01 32.91 23.16
N SER A 225 3.93 32.88 23.93
CA SER A 225 2.74 33.69 23.74
C SER A 225 3.12 35.16 23.92
N HIS A 226 3.08 35.93 22.84
CA HIS A 226 2.99 37.38 22.94
C HIS A 226 1.52 37.79 22.88
N THR A 227 1.13 38.46 23.95
CA THR A 227 -0.04 39.34 24.14
C THR A 227 -0.28 40.28 22.99
#